data_AF-A0A7S3ZIE7-F1
#
_entry.id   AF-A0A7S3ZIE7-F1
#
_cell.length_a   1.000
_cell.length_b   1.000
_cell.length_c   1.000
_cell.angle_alpha   90.00
_cell.angle_beta   90.00
_cell.angle_gamma   90.00
#
_symmetry.space_group_name_H-M   'P 1'
#
loop_
_entity.id
_entity.type
_entity.pdbx_description
1 polymer ?
#
loop_
_entity_poly.entity_id
_entity_poly.type
_entity_poly.pdbx_seq_one_letter_code
_entity_poly.pdbx_strand_id
1 'polypeptide(L)'
;ALIRDPAYRAIVEMYAGDQEAFDRSFAAAWYKLTSRDMGPVTRCIGPDVPPPQPFQAALPDPPRNPQVNYTHVNELVRGFIASGLEDGENYAALFVRLAWRCASTFRMSDYTGGCNGARLRLSPERDWPANRGLDDPLRLLGFIKNQYEDISFADLIVIAGNIAIEESGGLPMTFCPGRTDATDGSGSKFLEPTVMGTVNDTIPEVNDYVKLLGLTPREYVALSGGGHSL
;
A
#
# COMPACT_ATOMS: atom_id res chain seq x y z
N ALA A 1 0.30 -38.38 6.65
CA ALA A 1 0.88 -37.18 7.28
C ALA A 1 0.02 -36.71 8.45
N LEU A 2 -1.25 -36.34 8.23
CA LEU A 2 -2.14 -35.74 9.24
C LEU A 2 -2.34 -36.55 10.54
N ILE A 3 -2.27 -37.88 10.49
CA ILE A 3 -2.39 -38.74 11.69
C ILE A 3 -1.05 -38.95 12.39
N ARG A 4 0.08 -38.81 11.68
CA ARG A 4 1.40 -39.14 12.21
C ARG A 4 2.07 -37.94 12.90
N ASP A 5 1.81 -36.74 12.40
CA ASP A 5 2.31 -35.50 12.99
C ASP A 5 1.47 -35.13 14.23
N PRO A 6 2.07 -34.90 15.42
CA PRO A 6 1.31 -34.63 16.64
C PRO A 6 0.42 -33.39 16.57
N ALA A 7 0.85 -32.31 15.89
CA ALA A 7 0.07 -31.08 15.81
C ALA A 7 -1.14 -31.24 14.90
N TYR A 8 -0.97 -31.88 13.73
CA TYR A 8 -2.12 -32.20 12.88
C TYR A 8 -3.03 -33.26 13.47
N ARG A 9 -2.48 -34.25 14.18
CA ARG A 9 -3.27 -35.30 14.83
C ARG A 9 -4.21 -34.71 15.87
N ALA A 10 -3.74 -33.76 16.69
CA ALA A 10 -4.59 -33.06 17.66
C ALA A 10 -5.78 -32.36 17.00
N ILE A 11 -5.56 -31.71 15.84
CA ILE A 11 -6.63 -31.06 15.06
C ILE A 11 -7.60 -32.10 14.48
N VAL A 12 -7.09 -33.21 13.94
CA VAL A 12 -7.93 -34.30 13.40
C VAL A 12 -8.78 -34.95 14.49
N GLU A 13 -8.20 -35.20 15.67
CA GLU A 13 -8.93 -35.76 16.81
C GLU A 13 -9.99 -34.79 17.33
N MET A 14 -9.70 -33.48 17.37
CA MET A 14 -10.70 -32.44 17.67
C MET A 14 -11.87 -32.48 16.68
N TYR A 15 -11.59 -32.50 15.37
CA TYR A 15 -12.63 -32.56 14.33
C TYR A 15 -13.41 -33.88 14.33
N ALA A 16 -12.78 -34.99 14.70
CA ALA A 16 -13.47 -36.27 14.84
C ALA A 16 -14.48 -36.26 16.00
N GLY A 17 -14.25 -35.45 17.04
CA GLY A 17 -15.16 -35.25 18.17
C GLY A 17 -16.14 -34.10 18.02
N ASP A 18 -15.90 -33.16 17.09
CA ASP A 18 -16.70 -31.96 16.85
C ASP A 18 -16.84 -31.69 15.34
N GLN A 19 -17.91 -32.21 14.75
CA GLN A 19 -18.22 -32.04 13.32
C GLN A 19 -18.50 -30.58 12.96
N GLU A 20 -19.11 -29.79 13.86
CA GLU A 20 -19.40 -28.39 13.56
C GLU A 20 -18.11 -27.56 13.50
N ALA A 21 -17.13 -27.84 14.35
CA ALA A 21 -15.83 -27.22 14.27
C ALA A 21 -15.13 -27.55 12.95
N PHE A 22 -15.25 -28.79 12.47
CA PHE A 22 -14.74 -29.17 11.15
C PHE A 22 -15.42 -28.38 10.04
N ASP A 23 -16.75 -28.37 10.01
CA ASP A 23 -17.52 -27.71 8.95
C ASP A 23 -17.21 -26.21 8.89
N ARG A 24 -17.15 -25.53 10.04
CA ARG A 24 -16.77 -24.10 10.12
C ARG A 24 -15.37 -23.85 9.57
N SER A 25 -14.39 -24.64 10.00
CA SER A 25 -13.00 -24.49 9.56
C SER A 25 -12.83 -24.80 8.07
N PHE A 26 -13.51 -25.84 7.58
CA PHE A 26 -13.46 -26.23 6.17
C PHE A 26 -14.11 -25.16 5.29
N ALA A 27 -15.28 -24.65 5.66
CA ALA A 27 -15.95 -23.57 4.93
C ALA A 27 -15.08 -22.30 4.85
N ALA A 28 -14.49 -21.87 5.96
CA ALA A 28 -13.60 -20.72 6.00
C ALA A 28 -12.32 -20.94 5.16
N ALA A 29 -11.71 -22.14 5.25
CA ALA A 29 -10.53 -22.49 4.49
C ALA A 29 -10.81 -22.56 2.99
N TRP A 30 -11.95 -23.14 2.59
CA TRP A 30 -12.37 -23.25 1.19
C TRP A 30 -12.67 -21.88 0.57
N TYR A 31 -13.43 -21.02 1.29
CA TYR A 31 -13.68 -19.65 0.85
C TYR A 31 -12.36 -18.89 0.65
N LYS A 32 -11.46 -18.96 1.64
CA LYS A 32 -10.14 -18.34 1.51
C LYS A 32 -9.36 -18.90 0.33
N LEU A 33 -9.28 -20.22 0.17
CA LEU A 33 -8.55 -20.86 -0.93
C LEU A 33 -9.01 -20.36 -2.30
N THR A 34 -10.33 -20.20 -2.47
CA THR A 34 -10.96 -19.85 -3.75
C THR A 34 -11.07 -18.34 -4.02
N SER A 35 -10.67 -17.50 -3.07
CA SER A 35 -10.76 -16.03 -3.18
C SER A 35 -9.51 -15.26 -2.74
N ARG A 36 -8.44 -15.95 -2.32
CA ARG A 36 -7.26 -15.30 -1.72
C ARG A 36 -6.53 -14.35 -2.66
N ASP A 37 -6.60 -14.60 -3.96
CA ASP A 37 -5.98 -13.81 -5.03
C ASP A 37 -6.90 -12.74 -5.61
N MET A 38 -8.10 -12.56 -5.05
CA MET A 38 -9.03 -11.50 -5.49
C MET A 38 -8.71 -10.12 -4.89
N GLY A 39 -7.81 -10.04 -3.90
CA GLY A 39 -7.42 -8.81 -3.22
C GLY A 39 -8.51 -8.25 -2.29
N PRO A 40 -8.74 -6.92 -2.28
CA PRO A 40 -9.71 -6.32 -1.39
C PRO A 40 -11.14 -6.79 -1.69
N VAL A 41 -11.94 -6.92 -0.64
CA VAL A 41 -13.35 -7.38 -0.71
C VAL A 41 -14.22 -6.59 -1.69
N THR A 42 -13.88 -5.33 -1.98
CA THR A 42 -14.57 -4.47 -2.95
C THR A 42 -14.54 -5.00 -4.38
N ARG A 43 -13.68 -5.99 -4.67
CA ARG A 43 -13.61 -6.71 -5.95
C ARG A 43 -14.51 -7.95 -6.00
N CYS A 44 -15.02 -8.41 -4.86
CA CYS A 44 -15.97 -9.51 -4.81
C CYS A 44 -17.37 -8.99 -5.17
N ILE A 45 -18.05 -9.65 -6.11
CA ILE A 45 -19.33 -9.20 -6.66
C ILE A 45 -20.36 -10.30 -6.48
N GLY A 46 -21.59 -9.93 -6.10
CA GLY A 46 -22.73 -10.83 -6.01
C GLY A 46 -23.41 -10.79 -4.64
N PRO A 47 -24.62 -11.37 -4.52
CA PRO A 47 -25.38 -11.36 -3.27
C PRO A 47 -24.78 -12.26 -2.19
N ASP A 48 -23.96 -13.23 -2.58
CA ASP A 48 -23.38 -14.24 -1.68
C ASP A 48 -22.00 -13.87 -1.12
N VAL A 49 -21.53 -12.65 -1.37
CA VAL A 49 -20.24 -12.17 -0.84
C VAL A 49 -20.35 -12.03 0.68
N PRO A 50 -19.58 -12.81 1.47
CA PRO A 50 -19.62 -12.70 2.92
C PRO A 50 -18.98 -11.38 3.38
N PRO A 51 -19.16 -11.00 4.66
CA PRO A 51 -18.42 -9.89 5.25
C PRO A 51 -16.90 -10.02 5.02
N PRO A 52 -16.17 -8.89 5.01
CA PRO A 52 -14.74 -8.89 4.73
C PRO A 52 -13.97 -9.83 5.69
N GLN A 53 -13.15 -10.70 5.12
CA GLN A 53 -12.35 -11.65 5.89
C GLN A 53 -10.98 -11.06 6.24
N PRO A 54 -10.33 -11.50 7.34
CA PRO A 54 -9.04 -10.94 7.77
C PRO A 54 -7.94 -10.98 6.69
N PHE A 55 -7.92 -12.02 5.85
CA PHE A 55 -6.91 -12.14 4.78
C PHE A 55 -7.10 -11.12 3.64
N GLN A 56 -8.27 -10.48 3.54
CA GLN A 56 -8.56 -9.44 2.55
C GLN A 56 -8.09 -8.06 3.02
N ALA A 57 -7.51 -7.97 4.23
CA ALA A 57 -6.93 -6.75 4.80
C ALA A 57 -7.84 -5.52 4.61
N ALA A 58 -9.12 -5.70 4.96
CA ALA A 58 -10.15 -4.70 4.76
C ALA A 58 -9.77 -3.36 5.40
N LEU A 59 -10.16 -2.29 4.73
CA LEU A 59 -9.89 -0.93 5.16
C LEU A 59 -11.16 -0.32 5.76
N PRO A 60 -11.04 0.64 6.69
CA PRO A 60 -12.20 1.40 7.13
C PRO A 60 -12.75 2.24 5.98
N ASP A 61 -13.98 2.73 6.16
CA ASP A 61 -14.61 3.65 5.21
C ASP A 61 -13.76 4.93 5.03
N PRO A 62 -13.77 5.52 3.81
CA PRO A 62 -13.07 6.78 3.58
C PRO A 62 -13.68 7.89 4.43
N PRO A 63 -12.86 8.87 4.86
CA PRO A 63 -13.39 10.11 5.38
C PRO A 63 -14.40 10.71 4.41
N ARG A 64 -15.60 11.04 4.88
CA ARG A 64 -16.69 11.55 4.04
C ARG A 64 -16.92 13.03 4.33
N ASN A 65 -16.01 13.88 3.88
CA ASN A 65 -16.24 15.31 3.84
C ASN A 65 -16.18 15.83 2.39
N PRO A 66 -17.33 16.14 1.75
CA PRO A 66 -17.36 16.64 0.38
C PRO A 66 -16.84 18.09 0.26
N GLN A 67 -16.61 18.78 1.38
CA GLN A 67 -16.11 20.16 1.45
C GLN A 67 -14.60 20.25 1.66
N VAL A 68 -13.87 19.13 1.55
CA VAL A 68 -12.40 19.15 1.67
C VAL A 68 -11.81 20.08 0.61
N ASN A 69 -11.09 21.10 1.08
CA ASN A 69 -10.40 22.04 0.22
C ASN A 69 -9.03 21.49 -0.19
N TYR A 70 -9.02 20.60 -1.18
CA TYR A 70 -7.78 20.03 -1.74
C TYR A 70 -6.87 21.10 -2.36
N THR A 71 -7.42 22.22 -2.84
CA THR A 71 -6.61 23.32 -3.38
C THR A 71 -5.67 23.87 -2.32
N HIS A 72 -6.19 24.15 -1.13
CA HIS A 72 -5.37 24.68 -0.04
C HIS A 72 -4.38 23.63 0.51
N VAL A 73 -4.77 22.36 0.56
CA VAL A 73 -3.86 21.27 0.92
C VAL A 73 -2.67 21.21 -0.04
N ASN A 74 -2.93 21.36 -1.34
CA ASN A 74 -1.88 21.39 -2.36
C ASN A 74 -0.95 22.61 -2.16
N GLU A 75 -1.48 23.78 -1.80
CA GLU A 75 -0.67 24.97 -1.48
C GLU A 75 0.24 24.73 -0.27
N LEU A 76 -0.25 24.08 0.78
CA LEU A 76 0.57 23.73 1.95
C LEU A 76 1.71 22.78 1.59
N VAL A 77 1.45 21.78 0.75
CA VAL A 77 2.49 20.86 0.26
C VAL A 77 3.54 21.62 -0.56
N ARG A 78 3.12 22.51 -1.47
CA ARG A 78 4.05 23.38 -2.23
C ARG A 78 4.90 24.25 -1.30
N GLY A 79 4.29 24.80 -0.25
CA GLY A 79 4.98 25.58 0.77
C GLY A 79 6.09 24.79 1.45
N PHE A 80 5.84 23.52 1.83
CA PHE A 80 6.90 22.65 2.36
C PHE A 80 8.01 22.39 1.36
N ILE A 81 7.67 22.10 0.10
CA ILE A 81 8.70 21.88 -0.94
C ILE A 81 9.59 23.11 -1.10
N ALA A 82 9.00 24.30 -1.15
CA ALA A 82 9.73 25.56 -1.24
C ALA A 82 10.62 25.80 -0.01
N SER A 83 10.10 25.59 1.22
CA SER A 83 10.89 25.79 2.43
C SER A 83 12.06 24.82 2.54
N GLY A 84 11.88 23.56 2.10
CA GLY A 84 12.97 22.59 2.07
C GLY A 84 14.15 23.10 1.23
N LEU A 85 13.88 23.66 0.06
CA LEU A 85 14.93 24.22 -0.81
C LEU A 85 15.69 25.37 -0.15
N GLU A 86 15.02 26.22 0.63
CA GLU A 86 15.65 27.30 1.39
C GLU A 86 16.57 26.77 2.50
N ASP A 87 16.18 25.67 3.14
CA ASP A 87 16.93 25.00 4.20
C ASP A 87 18.03 24.04 3.69
N GLY A 88 18.15 23.88 2.36
CA GLY A 88 19.12 22.97 1.73
C GLY A 88 18.68 21.51 1.67
N GLU A 89 17.39 21.24 1.86
CA GLU A 89 16.75 19.92 1.79
C GLU A 89 15.96 19.76 0.48
N ASN A 90 15.88 18.55 -0.08
CA ASN A 90 15.05 18.27 -1.26
C ASN A 90 13.78 17.53 -0.87
N TYR A 91 12.79 18.27 -0.35
CA TYR A 91 11.51 17.70 0.07
C TYR A 91 10.67 17.18 -1.11
N ALA A 92 10.85 17.71 -2.32
CA ALA A 92 10.22 17.16 -3.51
C ALA A 92 10.66 15.70 -3.74
N ALA A 93 11.97 15.44 -3.79
CA ALA A 93 12.51 14.09 -3.92
C ALA A 93 12.04 13.15 -2.80
N LEU A 94 11.98 13.64 -1.55
CA LEU A 94 11.47 12.85 -0.42
C LEU A 94 9.98 12.51 -0.57
N PHE A 95 9.13 13.45 -1.03
CA PHE A 95 7.71 13.17 -1.25
C PHE A 95 7.45 12.25 -2.43
N VAL A 96 8.22 12.37 -3.53
CA VAL A 96 8.17 11.41 -4.64
C VAL A 96 8.55 10.02 -4.15
N ARG A 97 9.65 9.90 -3.40
CA ARG A 97 10.08 8.63 -2.82
C ARG A 97 9.02 8.07 -1.87
N LEU A 98 8.43 8.89 -1.00
CA LEU A 98 7.37 8.47 -0.08
C LEU A 98 6.16 7.91 -0.84
N ALA A 99 5.67 8.64 -1.84
CA ALA A 99 4.53 8.22 -2.66
C ALA A 99 4.82 6.93 -3.43
N TRP A 100 6.02 6.83 -4.02
CA TRP A 100 6.46 5.62 -4.71
C TRP A 100 6.50 4.42 -3.76
N ARG A 101 7.14 4.55 -2.60
CA ARG A 101 7.28 3.46 -1.63
C ARG A 101 5.93 3.02 -1.05
N CYS A 102 4.98 3.93 -0.92
CA CYS A 102 3.61 3.62 -0.52
C CYS A 102 2.85 2.86 -1.62
N ALA A 103 2.98 3.26 -2.89
CA ALA A 103 2.24 2.68 -4.00
C ALA A 103 2.85 1.39 -4.56
N SER A 104 4.18 1.26 -4.54
CA SER A 104 4.92 0.17 -5.20
C SER A 104 4.84 -1.18 -4.48
N THR A 105 4.10 -1.26 -3.37
CA THR A 105 3.78 -2.54 -2.72
C THR A 105 2.66 -3.28 -3.44
N PHE A 106 1.94 -2.62 -4.35
CA PHE A 106 0.86 -3.22 -5.14
C PHE A 106 1.39 -4.36 -6.01
N ARG A 107 0.63 -5.45 -6.09
CA ARG A 107 0.91 -6.58 -6.99
C ARG A 107 -0.34 -6.97 -7.75
N MET A 108 -0.27 -6.97 -9.07
CA MET A 108 -1.39 -7.37 -9.93
C MET A 108 -1.72 -8.87 -9.85
N SER A 109 -0.81 -9.69 -9.31
CA SER A 109 -0.97 -11.14 -9.19
C SER A 109 -2.09 -11.54 -8.24
N ASP A 110 -2.28 -10.79 -7.16
CA ASP A 110 -3.29 -11.05 -6.12
C ASP A 110 -4.03 -9.77 -5.67
N TYR A 111 -3.73 -8.64 -6.31
CA TYR A 111 -4.30 -7.32 -6.06
C TYR A 111 -4.14 -6.83 -4.61
N THR A 112 -3.10 -7.31 -3.92
CA THR A 112 -2.72 -6.84 -2.59
C THR A 112 -1.73 -5.66 -2.67
N GLY A 113 -1.56 -4.95 -1.55
CA GLY A 113 -0.68 -3.79 -1.46
C GLY A 113 -1.25 -2.49 -2.04
N GLY A 114 -0.36 -1.55 -2.32
CA GLY A 114 -0.67 -0.21 -2.78
C GLY A 114 -0.87 0.79 -1.65
N CYS A 115 -1.04 2.06 -2.02
CA CYS A 115 -1.02 3.15 -1.05
C CYS A 115 -2.35 3.36 -0.29
N ASN A 116 -3.44 2.71 -0.71
CA ASN A 116 -4.69 2.76 0.05
C ASN A 116 -4.52 2.04 1.39
N GLY A 117 -4.85 2.70 2.49
CA GLY A 117 -4.54 2.27 3.85
C GLY A 117 -3.31 2.94 4.46
N ALA A 118 -2.47 3.63 3.68
CA ALA A 118 -1.22 4.25 4.15
C ALA A 118 -0.37 3.34 5.05
N ARG A 119 -0.34 2.03 4.73
CA ARG A 119 0.31 1.01 5.57
C ARG A 119 1.81 1.22 5.72
N LEU A 120 2.42 1.99 4.82
CA LEU A 120 3.78 2.53 4.96
C LEU A 120 4.05 3.18 6.33
N ARG A 121 3.03 3.71 7.01
CA ARG A 121 3.15 4.30 8.36
C ARG A 121 3.15 3.29 9.50
N LEU A 122 2.89 2.02 9.20
CA LEU A 122 2.63 0.95 10.16
C LEU A 122 3.61 -0.20 9.95
N SER A 123 3.99 -0.87 11.03
CA SER A 123 4.80 -2.08 10.96
C SER A 123 4.00 -3.24 10.32
N PRO A 124 4.63 -4.07 9.47
CA PRO A 124 6.07 -4.14 9.21
C PRO A 124 6.57 -3.19 8.11
N GLU A 125 5.69 -2.60 7.32
CA GLU A 125 6.08 -1.84 6.12
C GLU A 125 6.95 -0.62 6.45
N ARG A 126 6.61 0.11 7.50
CA ARG A 126 7.41 1.22 8.00
C ARG A 126 8.86 0.83 8.29
N ASP A 127 9.08 -0.39 8.78
CA ASP A 127 10.37 -0.86 9.30
C ASP A 127 11.24 -1.53 8.24
N TRP A 128 10.76 -1.65 7.00
CA TRP A 128 11.54 -2.26 5.93
C TRP A 128 12.82 -1.46 5.65
N PRO A 129 13.98 -2.12 5.44
CA PRO A 129 15.26 -1.45 5.16
C PRO A 129 15.19 -0.46 3.99
N ALA A 130 14.35 -0.76 3.00
CA ALA A 130 14.14 0.06 1.82
C ALA A 130 13.25 1.30 2.05
N ASN A 131 12.51 1.33 3.17
CA ASN A 131 11.68 2.45 3.62
C ASN A 131 12.37 3.36 4.65
N ARG A 132 13.66 3.14 4.93
CA ARG A 132 14.42 4.01 5.85
C ARG A 132 14.45 5.47 5.40
N GLY A 133 14.29 6.37 6.36
CA GLY A 133 14.28 7.82 6.15
C GLY A 133 12.93 8.38 5.67
N LEU A 134 11.86 7.58 5.71
CA LEU A 134 10.51 8.06 5.35
C LEU A 134 9.72 8.61 6.54
N ASP A 135 10.26 8.53 7.75
CA ASP A 135 9.64 9.13 8.95
C ASP A 135 9.57 10.67 8.84
N ASP A 136 10.58 11.31 8.24
CA ASP A 136 10.62 12.77 8.08
C ASP A 136 9.54 13.30 7.14
N PRO A 137 9.38 12.82 5.89
CA PRO A 137 8.29 13.29 5.04
C PRO A 137 6.92 12.90 5.61
N LEU A 138 6.79 11.77 6.32
CA LEU A 138 5.55 11.45 7.06
C LEU A 138 5.25 12.44 8.17
N ARG A 139 6.27 12.89 8.92
CA ARG A 139 6.14 13.91 9.96
C ARG A 139 5.69 15.25 9.37
N LEU A 140 6.24 15.66 8.23
CA LEU A 140 5.83 16.88 7.52
C LEU A 140 4.34 16.83 7.13
N LEU A 141 3.91 15.72 6.52
CA LEU A 141 2.49 15.51 6.19
C LEU A 141 1.60 15.44 7.43
N GLY A 142 2.15 15.03 8.58
CA GLY A 142 1.46 15.07 9.87
C GLY A 142 1.01 16.47 10.29
N PHE A 143 1.77 17.53 9.96
CA PHE A 143 1.34 18.89 10.25
C PHE A 143 0.08 19.29 9.45
N ILE A 144 -0.02 18.86 8.19
CA ILE A 144 -1.21 19.06 7.36
C ILE A 144 -2.35 18.19 7.91
N LYS A 145 -2.09 16.91 8.20
CA LYS A 145 -3.10 15.98 8.73
C LYS A 145 -3.79 16.52 9.99
N ASN A 146 -3.04 17.17 10.87
CA ASN A 146 -3.58 17.74 12.12
C ASN A 146 -4.51 18.94 11.87
N GLN A 147 -4.37 19.64 10.74
CA GLN A 147 -5.26 20.72 10.33
C GLN A 147 -6.46 20.21 9.52
N TYR A 148 -6.30 19.06 8.86
CA TYR A 148 -7.27 18.44 7.95
C TYR A 148 -7.58 17.00 8.38
N GLU A 149 -8.36 16.85 9.44
CA GLU A 149 -8.73 15.54 9.99
C GLU A 149 -9.51 14.68 8.98
N ASP A 150 -10.26 15.31 8.09
CA ASP A 150 -11.07 14.65 7.06
C ASP A 150 -10.28 14.20 5.82
N ILE A 151 -8.96 14.34 5.81
CA ILE A 151 -8.10 13.81 4.74
C ILE A 151 -7.30 12.64 5.30
N SER A 152 -7.33 11.49 4.63
CA SER A 152 -6.49 10.35 5.04
C SER A 152 -5.01 10.64 4.79
N PHE A 153 -4.14 10.05 5.59
CA PHE A 153 -2.71 10.05 5.26
C PHE A 153 -2.45 9.41 3.90
N ALA A 154 -3.22 8.40 3.51
CA ALA A 154 -3.09 7.74 2.22
C ALA A 154 -3.27 8.70 1.05
N ASP A 155 -4.27 9.59 1.14
CA ASP A 155 -4.47 10.64 0.14
C ASP A 155 -3.40 11.72 0.23
N LEU A 156 -2.99 12.16 1.44
CA LEU A 156 -1.91 13.14 1.61
C LEU A 156 -0.59 12.68 1.00
N ILE A 157 -0.23 11.41 1.16
CA ILE A 157 1.00 10.83 0.57
C ILE A 157 0.97 10.93 -0.95
N VAL A 158 -0.17 10.58 -1.57
CA VAL A 158 -0.33 10.64 -3.03
C VAL A 158 -0.36 12.08 -3.54
N ILE A 159 -1.05 12.98 -2.84
CA ILE A 159 -1.03 14.42 -3.15
C ILE A 159 0.40 14.95 -3.11
N ALA A 160 1.15 14.62 -2.05
CA ALA A 160 2.52 15.08 -1.88
C ALA A 160 3.43 14.63 -3.03
N GLY A 161 3.33 13.37 -3.44
CA GLY A 161 4.06 12.86 -4.60
C GLY A 161 3.65 13.54 -5.91
N ASN A 162 2.34 13.78 -6.11
CA ASN A 162 1.86 14.43 -7.33
C ASN A 162 2.37 15.87 -7.45
N ILE A 163 2.22 16.65 -6.38
CA ILE A 163 2.68 18.03 -6.33
C ILE A 163 4.21 18.08 -6.47
N ALA A 164 4.95 17.18 -5.82
CA ALA A 164 6.39 17.13 -5.98
C ALA A 164 6.83 16.89 -7.44
N ILE A 165 6.15 16.00 -8.17
CA ILE A 165 6.42 15.80 -9.61
C ILE A 165 6.10 17.06 -10.42
N GLU A 166 4.99 17.74 -10.13
CA GLU A 166 4.62 18.99 -10.80
C GLU A 166 5.67 20.10 -10.56
N GLU A 167 6.09 20.30 -9.30
CA GLU A 167 7.11 21.30 -8.93
C GLU A 167 8.50 20.97 -9.51
N SER A 168 8.76 19.70 -9.84
CA SER A 168 9.95 19.27 -10.57
C SER A 168 9.83 19.39 -12.10
N GLY A 169 8.78 20.05 -12.62
CA GLY A 169 8.56 20.29 -14.05
C GLY A 169 7.71 19.24 -14.76
N GLY A 170 7.10 18.32 -14.00
CA GLY A 170 6.11 17.38 -14.53
C GLY A 170 4.78 18.06 -14.89
N LEU A 171 3.96 17.35 -15.67
CA LEU A 171 2.62 17.82 -16.01
C LEU A 171 1.66 17.64 -14.82
N PRO A 172 0.65 18.52 -14.67
CA PRO A 172 -0.40 18.36 -13.67
C PRO A 172 -1.08 17.00 -13.75
N MET A 173 -1.22 16.32 -12.61
CA MET A 173 -1.83 14.99 -12.55
C MET A 173 -3.24 15.02 -11.97
N THR A 174 -4.11 14.19 -12.52
CA THR A 174 -5.45 14.00 -11.95
C THR A 174 -5.34 13.27 -10.62
N PHE A 175 -5.88 13.87 -9.56
CA PHE A 175 -5.95 13.26 -8.24
C PHE A 175 -7.35 12.69 -7.98
N CYS A 176 -7.41 11.41 -7.59
CA CYS A 176 -8.63 10.73 -7.19
C CYS A 176 -8.62 10.55 -5.67
N PRO A 177 -9.46 11.28 -4.90
CA PRO A 177 -9.58 11.12 -3.46
C PRO A 177 -10.37 9.86 -3.09
N GLY A 178 -10.33 9.52 -1.80
CA GLY A 178 -11.13 8.43 -1.23
C GLY A 178 -10.30 7.26 -0.71
N ARG A 179 -8.98 7.42 -0.59
CA ARG A 179 -8.18 6.47 0.18
C ARG A 179 -8.44 6.65 1.66
N THR A 180 -8.18 5.59 2.41
CA THR A 180 -8.47 5.51 3.84
C THR A 180 -7.20 5.10 4.59
N ASP A 181 -7.21 5.19 5.91
CA ASP A 181 -6.07 4.85 6.75
C ASP A 181 -6.33 3.52 7.46
N ALA A 182 -5.43 2.55 7.28
CA ALA A 182 -5.49 1.28 7.98
C ALA A 182 -5.23 1.46 9.47
N THR A 183 -5.86 0.61 10.29
CA THR A 183 -5.63 0.56 11.74
C THR A 183 -4.39 -0.23 12.12
N ASP A 184 -3.93 -1.13 11.25
CA ASP A 184 -2.73 -1.96 11.43
C ASP A 184 -2.03 -2.27 10.09
N GLY A 185 -0.80 -2.75 10.17
CA GLY A 185 0.03 -3.11 9.01
C GLY A 185 -0.02 -4.60 8.63
N SER A 186 -0.96 -5.40 9.15
CA SER A 186 -1.02 -6.85 8.87
C SER A 186 -1.16 -7.18 7.38
N GLY A 187 -1.80 -6.30 6.62
CA GLY A 187 -1.94 -6.37 5.16
C GLY A 187 -0.61 -6.31 4.40
N SER A 188 0.47 -5.84 5.02
CA SER A 188 1.79 -5.72 4.38
C SER A 188 2.75 -6.86 4.73
N LYS A 189 2.32 -7.85 5.52
CA LYS A 189 3.20 -8.91 6.07
C LYS A 189 4.07 -9.63 5.04
N PHE A 190 3.60 -9.80 3.80
CA PHE A 190 4.29 -10.53 2.74
C PHE A 190 4.63 -9.65 1.53
N LEU A 191 4.62 -8.33 1.75
CA LEU A 191 4.71 -7.34 0.68
C LEU A 191 6.11 -6.72 0.51
N GLU A 192 7.07 -7.06 1.38
CA GLU A 192 8.42 -6.50 1.32
C GLU A 192 9.07 -6.76 -0.05
N PRO A 193 9.53 -5.71 -0.77
CA PRO A 193 10.19 -5.87 -2.05
C PRO A 193 11.54 -6.58 -1.89
N THR A 194 11.74 -7.65 -2.65
CA THR A 194 13.02 -8.36 -2.73
C THR A 194 13.90 -7.86 -3.88
N VAL A 195 13.30 -7.19 -4.87
CA VAL A 195 13.96 -6.60 -6.02
C VAL A 195 13.86 -5.09 -5.89
N MET A 196 14.99 -4.40 -5.99
CA MET A 196 15.08 -2.95 -5.75
C MET A 196 15.53 -2.16 -6.98
N GLY A 197 15.82 -2.83 -8.09
CA GLY A 197 16.36 -2.21 -9.30
C GLY A 197 17.83 -1.77 -9.13
N THR A 198 18.55 -2.40 -8.20
CA THR A 198 19.95 -2.12 -7.90
C THR A 198 20.88 -2.92 -8.82
N VAL A 199 22.17 -2.58 -8.81
CA VAL A 199 23.19 -3.30 -9.59
C VAL A 199 23.33 -4.79 -9.23
N ASN A 200 22.78 -5.22 -8.08
CA ASN A 200 22.79 -6.61 -7.65
C ASN A 200 21.61 -7.41 -8.20
N ASP A 201 20.55 -6.75 -8.67
CA ASP A 201 19.35 -7.40 -9.19
C ASP A 201 19.59 -7.86 -10.63
N THR A 202 19.19 -9.08 -10.96
CA THR A 202 19.31 -9.62 -12.32
C THR A 202 18.20 -9.09 -13.23
N ILE A 203 18.46 -9.05 -14.55
CA ILE A 203 17.46 -8.62 -15.53
C ILE A 203 16.14 -9.43 -15.44
N PRO A 204 16.16 -10.77 -15.30
CA PRO A 204 14.93 -11.54 -15.10
C PRO A 204 14.14 -11.13 -13.84
N GLU A 205 14.81 -10.90 -12.71
CA GLU A 205 14.17 -10.48 -11.47
C GLU A 205 13.49 -9.11 -11.61
N VAL A 206 14.18 -8.15 -12.23
CA VAL A 206 13.59 -6.83 -12.53
C VAL A 206 12.39 -6.96 -13.45
N ASN A 207 12.48 -7.78 -14.52
CA ASN A 207 11.36 -7.98 -15.43
C ASN A 207 10.13 -8.59 -14.74
N ASP A 208 10.31 -9.51 -13.81
CA ASP A 208 9.20 -10.11 -13.07
C ASP A 208 8.61 -9.12 -12.06
N TYR A 209 9.43 -8.31 -11.40
CA TYR A 209 8.95 -7.22 -10.56
C TYR A 209 8.12 -6.19 -11.34
N VAL A 210 8.58 -5.79 -12.53
CA VAL A 210 7.85 -4.88 -13.43
C VAL A 210 6.47 -5.42 -13.80
N LYS A 211 6.39 -6.72 -14.11
CA LYS A 211 5.10 -7.38 -14.37
C LYS A 211 4.21 -7.35 -13.14
N LEU A 212 4.73 -7.59 -11.93
CA LEU A 212 3.92 -7.54 -10.71
C LEU A 212 3.30 -6.16 -10.49
N LEU A 213 4.00 -5.09 -10.86
CA LEU A 213 3.45 -3.73 -10.79
C LEU A 213 2.37 -3.44 -11.85
N GLY A 214 2.17 -4.34 -12.82
CA GLY A 214 1.27 -4.13 -13.95
C GLY A 214 1.81 -3.16 -15.01
N LEU A 215 3.13 -2.96 -15.04
CA LEU A 215 3.79 -2.06 -15.97
C LEU A 215 4.33 -2.82 -17.19
N THR A 216 4.35 -2.14 -18.33
CA THR A 216 5.14 -2.54 -19.49
C THR A 216 6.61 -2.15 -19.29
N PRO A 217 7.55 -2.78 -20.01
CA PRO A 217 8.95 -2.37 -19.98
C PRO A 217 9.18 -0.90 -20.33
N ARG A 218 8.37 -0.34 -21.25
CA ARG A 218 8.49 1.08 -21.64
C ARG A 218 8.09 2.02 -20.51
N GLU A 219 6.99 1.71 -19.82
CA GLU A 219 6.54 2.51 -18.67
C GLU A 219 7.55 2.43 -17.53
N TYR A 220 8.10 1.24 -17.24
CA TYR A 220 9.12 1.10 -16.22
C TYR A 220 10.41 1.86 -16.57
N VAL A 221 10.87 1.83 -17.82
CA VAL A 221 12.04 2.62 -18.24
C VAL A 221 11.79 4.12 -18.07
N ALA A 222 10.61 4.62 -18.47
CA ALA A 222 10.24 6.02 -18.25
C ALA A 222 10.23 6.39 -16.76
N LEU A 223 9.68 5.49 -15.93
CA LEU A 223 9.61 5.68 -14.49
C LEU A 223 10.99 5.65 -13.82
N SER A 224 11.85 4.68 -14.15
CA SER A 224 13.21 4.60 -13.62
C SER A 224 14.04 5.82 -14.05
N GLY A 225 13.92 6.25 -15.31
CA GLY A 225 14.59 7.45 -15.79
C GLY A 225 14.12 8.72 -15.06
N GLY A 226 12.81 8.91 -14.93
CA GLY A 226 12.22 10.03 -14.19
C GLY A 226 12.62 10.02 -12.72
N GLY A 227 12.46 8.89 -12.03
CA GLY A 227 12.76 8.74 -10.61
C GLY A 227 14.24 8.96 -10.23
N HIS A 228 15.18 8.72 -11.14
CA HIS A 228 16.61 9.03 -10.92
C HIS A 228 16.99 10.48 -11.22
N SER A 229 16.11 11.25 -11.86
CA SER A 229 16.34 12.66 -12.21
C SER A 229 15.69 13.66 -11.25
N LEU A 230 14.82 13.19 -10.36
CA LEU A 230 14.13 13.94 -9.31
C LEU A 230 14.95 13.93 -8.01
#